data_AF-A0A8T6NKZ1-F1
#
_entry.id   AF-A0A8T6NKZ1-F1
#
_cell.length_a   1.000
_cell.length_b   1.000
_cell.length_c   1.000
_cell.angle_alpha   90.00
_cell.angle_beta   90.00
_cell.angle_gamma   90.00
#
_symmetry.space_group_name_H-M   'P 1'
#
loop_
_entity.id
_entity.type
_entity.pdbx_description
1 polymer ?
#
loop_
_entity_poly.entity_id
_entity_poly.type
_entity_poly.pdbx_seq_one_letter_code
_entity_poly.pdbx_strand_id
1 'polypeptide(L)'
;ILLGHPATKKPLSYLGPLSRLELDLADDMASRSPTMPDQDGFLPDLSIQRATTPPIKQISHPTSKAKKKPPRVNARWPVIGARNQDFLSASIDPRPIQAWKTDIPQRESRQGHTSIITNRRTWSPYRLNNWLECPRKGWLTDKQNLSEDELTSQDLDSRTYGNLLHGLHHDIMLEVLGLNQGEEFQIADLETKDKSVESSKYDRHEIMMIALTSLSKRAPWLLRSNATSVQKLWMLAGMDTEEWVTWLANPEPMSPRGRVGSIIDMEMRTLGPAPIAVEWSLSKKKEIVIEVPKQLVEKRRKTIPFTATGVIDRVDLVPFDPQGEKWHDEEGSHEVAPLRLLGSGWKPRRMIIIRDLKSKEDFTKPMERHEKAIFGELQLALYSRAWEIAHPGDLVIGAGITTLGFDSKHYIELSVHAPDWVFDGSYGEVTRLTHNMFRFADEGPNTESDPFRAWLTHRMAVASNVAHNANSGLYNPTPDESVCRFCSASNICDQSAKGGFSA
;
A
#
# COMPACT_ATOMS: atom_id res chain seq x y z
N ILE A 1 12.20 -41.85 30.39
CA ILE A 1 13.11 -40.69 30.27
C ILE A 1 14.43 -41.24 29.73
N LEU A 2 14.70 -41.06 28.43
CA LEU A 2 15.97 -41.47 27.83
C LEU A 2 17.03 -40.44 28.26
N LEU A 3 17.98 -40.88 29.08
CA LEU A 3 19.16 -40.11 29.48
C LEU A 3 20.09 -40.01 28.26
N GLY A 4 19.97 -38.92 27.51
CA GLY A 4 20.89 -38.60 26.42
C GLY A 4 22.30 -38.37 26.97
N HIS A 5 23.31 -39.01 26.36
CA HIS A 5 24.70 -38.76 26.71
C HIS A 5 25.11 -37.34 26.32
N PRO A 6 25.87 -36.63 27.17
CA PRO A 6 26.34 -35.28 26.86
C PRO A 6 27.29 -35.33 25.65
N ALA A 7 27.10 -34.39 24.73
CA ALA A 7 27.94 -34.28 23.54
C ALA A 7 29.42 -34.10 23.92
N THR A 8 30.29 -34.92 23.33
CA THR A 8 31.74 -34.97 23.63
C THR A 8 32.52 -33.76 23.07
N LYS A 9 31.89 -32.92 22.26
CA LYS A 9 32.47 -31.70 21.71
C LYS A 9 31.64 -30.50 22.14
N LYS A 10 32.28 -29.50 22.76
CA LYS A 10 31.65 -28.19 22.99
C LYS A 10 31.25 -27.64 21.62
N PRO A 11 30.01 -27.14 21.45
CA PRO A 11 29.61 -26.52 20.20
C PRO A 11 30.53 -25.32 19.91
N LEU A 12 30.88 -25.11 18.64
CA LEU A 12 31.75 -24.01 18.19
C LEU A 12 31.22 -22.63 18.61
N SER A 13 29.92 -22.55 18.90
CA SER A 13 29.25 -21.44 19.56
C SER A 13 28.10 -21.98 20.43
N TYR A 14 27.94 -21.44 21.63
CA TYR A 14 26.81 -21.78 22.52
C TYR A 14 25.44 -21.37 21.92
N LEU A 15 25.44 -20.54 20.87
CA LEU A 15 24.24 -20.02 20.20
C LEU A 15 23.75 -20.92 19.06
N GLY A 16 24.60 -21.78 18.48
CA GLY A 16 24.24 -22.62 17.33
C GLY A 16 23.10 -23.62 17.60
N PRO A 17 23.13 -24.38 18.70
CA PRO A 17 22.00 -25.24 19.08
C PRO A 17 20.71 -24.46 19.36
N LEU A 18 20.81 -23.24 19.89
CA LEU A 18 19.67 -22.37 20.19
C LEU A 18 19.01 -21.82 18.92
N SER A 19 19.80 -21.42 17.91
CA SER A 19 19.23 -20.97 16.63
C SER A 19 18.50 -22.09 15.90
N ARG A 20 19.04 -23.32 15.93
CA ARG A 20 18.37 -24.49 15.35
C ARG A 20 17.07 -24.84 16.09
N LEU A 21 17.10 -24.84 17.42
CA LEU A 21 15.90 -25.07 18.24
C LEU A 21 14.80 -24.06 17.96
N GLU A 22 15.16 -22.79 17.73
CA GLU A 22 14.18 -21.74 17.43
C GLU A 22 13.54 -21.88 16.06
N LEU A 23 14.31 -22.30 15.05
CA LEU A 23 13.77 -22.68 13.74
C LEU A 23 12.80 -23.85 13.87
N ASP A 24 13.22 -24.93 14.51
CA ASP A 24 12.38 -26.13 14.67
C ASP A 24 11.10 -25.81 15.49
N LEU A 25 11.20 -24.92 16.49
CA LEU A 25 10.05 -24.45 17.27
C LEU A 25 9.12 -23.53 16.46
N ALA A 26 9.67 -22.61 15.66
CA ALA A 26 8.88 -21.76 14.78
C ALA A 26 8.11 -22.59 13.75
N ASP A 27 8.73 -23.66 13.24
CA ASP A 27 8.14 -24.61 12.31
C ASP A 27 7.04 -25.45 12.96
N ASP A 28 7.27 -25.99 14.16
CA ASP A 28 6.25 -26.70 14.93
C ASP A 28 5.06 -25.77 15.25
N MET A 29 5.33 -24.54 15.69
CA MET A 29 4.32 -23.50 15.93
C MET A 29 3.48 -23.19 14.68
N ALA A 30 4.14 -22.98 13.54
CA ALA A 30 3.46 -22.73 12.28
C ALA A 30 2.60 -23.92 11.85
N SER A 31 3.10 -25.16 12.03
CA SER A 31 2.36 -26.39 11.70
C SER A 31 1.10 -26.58 12.55
N ARG A 32 1.09 -26.03 13.77
CA ARG A 32 -0.05 -26.08 14.72
C ARG A 32 -0.95 -24.86 14.65
N SER A 33 -0.67 -23.91 13.75
CA SER A 33 -1.53 -22.75 13.58
C SER A 33 -2.94 -23.19 13.21
N PRO A 34 -3.98 -22.62 13.83
CA PRO A 34 -5.35 -23.04 13.63
C PRO A 34 -5.79 -22.73 12.20
N THR A 35 -6.39 -23.73 11.55
CA THR A 35 -6.91 -23.61 10.19
C THR A 35 -8.42 -23.85 10.12
N MET A 36 -8.97 -24.59 11.08
CA MET A 36 -10.36 -25.05 11.03
C MET A 36 -11.38 -23.94 11.31
N PRO A 37 -12.43 -23.82 10.47
CA PRO A 37 -13.49 -22.82 10.67
C PRO A 37 -14.43 -23.20 11.82
N ASP A 38 -15.03 -22.17 12.43
CA ASP A 38 -16.24 -22.29 13.24
C ASP A 38 -17.51 -22.37 12.34
N GLN A 39 -18.70 -22.46 12.94
CA GLN A 39 -19.98 -22.53 12.24
C GLN A 39 -20.19 -21.37 11.25
N ASP A 40 -19.67 -20.19 11.58
CA ASP A 40 -19.76 -18.99 10.75
C ASP A 40 -18.77 -19.00 9.56
N GLY A 41 -17.83 -19.95 9.51
CA GLY A 41 -16.84 -20.09 8.44
C GLY A 41 -15.52 -19.36 8.65
N PHE A 42 -15.26 -18.81 9.83
CA PHE A 42 -14.01 -18.10 10.16
C PHE A 42 -13.31 -18.76 11.35
N LEU A 43 -12.05 -18.42 11.59
CA LEU A 43 -11.34 -18.99 12.75
C LEU A 43 -12.04 -18.59 14.06
N PRO A 44 -12.19 -19.51 15.03
CA PRO A 44 -12.75 -19.20 16.34
C PRO A 44 -11.92 -18.15 17.09
N ASP A 45 -12.57 -17.26 17.86
CA ASP A 45 -11.88 -16.20 18.62
C ASP A 45 -10.84 -16.74 19.61
N LEU A 46 -11.12 -17.92 20.18
CA LEU A 46 -10.21 -18.62 21.09
C LEU A 46 -8.93 -19.10 20.38
N SER A 47 -9.01 -19.35 19.07
CA SER A 47 -7.91 -19.83 18.26
C SER A 47 -7.00 -18.69 17.79
N ILE A 48 -7.50 -17.45 17.72
CA ILE A 48 -6.73 -16.28 17.24
C ILE A 48 -5.42 -16.10 18.01
N GLN A 49 -5.43 -16.36 19.32
CA GLN A 49 -4.23 -16.26 20.17
C GLN A 49 -3.14 -17.31 19.83
N ARG A 50 -3.50 -18.37 19.10
CA ARG A 50 -2.60 -19.45 18.68
C ARG A 50 -2.16 -19.32 17.23
N ALA A 51 -2.72 -18.38 16.47
CA ALA A 51 -2.13 -18.03 15.20
C ALA A 51 -0.76 -17.40 15.49
N THR A 52 0.26 -17.75 14.70
CA THR A 52 1.63 -17.25 14.89
C THR A 52 2.13 -16.36 13.76
N THR A 53 1.43 -16.38 12.63
CA THR A 53 1.77 -15.61 11.44
C THR A 53 0.54 -14.81 10.98
N PRO A 54 0.66 -13.50 10.73
CA PRO A 54 -0.36 -12.70 10.08
C PRO A 54 -0.76 -13.33 8.73
N PRO A 55 -2.05 -13.44 8.39
CA PRO A 55 -2.48 -14.02 7.12
C PRO A 55 -2.31 -13.04 5.94
N ILE A 56 -1.13 -12.44 5.76
CA ILE A 56 -0.84 -11.34 4.81
C ILE A 56 -1.26 -11.72 3.39
N LYS A 57 -0.92 -12.93 2.93
CA LYS A 57 -1.29 -13.42 1.59
C LYS A 57 -2.81 -13.55 1.41
N GLN A 58 -3.54 -13.91 2.46
CA GLN A 58 -4.99 -14.06 2.41
C GLN A 58 -5.69 -12.71 2.45
N ILE A 59 -5.13 -11.76 3.21
CA ILE A 59 -5.61 -10.37 3.30
C ILE A 59 -5.40 -9.64 1.98
N SER A 60 -4.29 -9.88 1.29
CA SER A 60 -3.94 -9.15 0.05
C SER A 60 -4.93 -9.39 -1.10
N HIS A 61 -5.61 -10.54 -1.13
CA HIS A 61 -6.56 -10.91 -2.19
C HIS A 61 -7.79 -11.65 -1.61
N PRO A 62 -8.67 -10.95 -0.89
CA PRO A 62 -9.76 -11.56 -0.15
C PRO A 62 -11.08 -11.62 -0.94
N THR A 63 -11.20 -10.82 -2.01
CA THR A 63 -12.48 -10.50 -2.67
C THR A 63 -13.21 -11.72 -3.20
N SER A 64 -12.50 -12.62 -3.89
CA SER A 64 -13.07 -13.85 -4.43
C SER A 64 -13.69 -14.75 -3.35
N LYS A 65 -13.08 -14.76 -2.16
CA LYS A 65 -13.52 -15.56 -1.00
C LYS A 65 -14.69 -14.90 -0.29
N ALA A 66 -14.70 -13.56 -0.23
CA ALA A 66 -15.74 -12.77 0.42
C ALA A 66 -17.11 -12.89 -0.27
N LYS A 67 -17.17 -13.23 -1.57
CA LYS A 67 -18.43 -13.39 -2.33
C LYS A 67 -19.41 -14.37 -1.70
N LYS A 68 -18.91 -15.47 -1.11
CA LYS A 68 -19.75 -16.53 -0.51
C LYS A 68 -20.10 -16.23 0.94
N LYS A 69 -19.14 -15.67 1.69
CA LYS A 69 -19.28 -15.34 3.13
C LYS A 69 -18.62 -13.98 3.38
N PRO A 70 -19.36 -12.87 3.25
CA PRO A 70 -18.79 -11.53 3.40
C PRO A 70 -18.45 -11.26 4.87
N PRO A 71 -17.20 -10.86 5.20
CA PRO A 71 -16.83 -10.45 6.55
C PRO A 71 -17.75 -9.36 7.12
N ARG A 72 -18.18 -8.39 6.31
CA ARG A 72 -19.00 -7.26 6.76
C ARG A 72 -20.31 -7.66 7.43
N VAL A 73 -20.94 -8.75 6.99
CA VAL A 73 -22.24 -9.20 7.51
C VAL A 73 -22.12 -10.30 8.57
N ASN A 74 -20.90 -10.64 8.99
CA ASN A 74 -20.70 -11.65 10.04
C ASN A 74 -20.99 -11.05 11.43
N ALA A 75 -21.59 -11.83 12.34
CA ALA A 75 -21.83 -11.40 13.71
C ALA A 75 -20.52 -11.02 14.44
N ARG A 76 -19.45 -11.76 14.20
CA ARG A 76 -18.08 -11.46 14.61
C ARG A 76 -17.40 -10.60 13.55
N TRP A 77 -16.79 -9.50 13.99
CA TRP A 77 -15.98 -8.64 13.13
C TRP A 77 -14.93 -7.92 14.00
N PRO A 78 -13.69 -7.78 13.55
CA PRO A 78 -13.12 -8.33 12.33
C PRO A 78 -12.89 -9.84 12.43
N VAL A 79 -12.66 -10.50 11.29
CA VAL A 79 -12.50 -11.95 11.19
C VAL A 79 -11.16 -12.35 10.56
N ILE A 80 -10.64 -13.50 10.99
CA ILE A 80 -9.53 -14.20 10.36
C ILE A 80 -10.07 -15.38 9.56
N GLY A 81 -9.68 -15.45 8.29
CA GLY A 81 -10.04 -16.53 7.38
C GLY A 81 -9.53 -17.89 7.86
N ALA A 82 -10.38 -18.88 7.68
CA ALA A 82 -10.12 -20.28 7.95
C ALA A 82 -9.98 -21.04 6.63
N ARG A 83 -9.31 -22.19 6.69
CA ARG A 83 -9.11 -23.08 5.55
C ARG A 83 -9.44 -24.52 5.93
N ASN A 84 -10.21 -25.20 5.08
CA ASN A 84 -10.30 -26.65 5.04
C ASN A 84 -9.95 -27.16 3.62
N GLN A 85 -10.22 -28.44 3.31
CA GLN A 85 -9.88 -29.02 2.00
C GLN A 85 -10.60 -28.34 0.83
N ASP A 86 -11.82 -27.84 1.04
CA ASP A 86 -12.71 -27.35 -0.03
C ASP A 86 -13.00 -25.84 0.05
N PHE A 87 -12.57 -25.19 1.14
CA PHE A 87 -12.99 -23.83 1.48
C PHE A 87 -11.85 -23.00 2.06
N LEU A 88 -11.82 -21.73 1.65
CA LEU A 88 -10.95 -20.69 2.20
C LEU A 88 -11.78 -19.41 2.36
N SER A 89 -11.93 -18.92 3.59
CA SER A 89 -12.62 -17.63 3.84
C SER A 89 -11.70 -16.43 3.68
N ALA A 90 -12.30 -15.26 3.52
CA ALA A 90 -11.60 -13.99 3.49
C ALA A 90 -11.05 -13.62 4.88
N SER A 91 -9.90 -12.94 4.90
CA SER A 91 -9.28 -12.42 6.13
C SER A 91 -9.24 -10.89 6.05
N ILE A 92 -9.64 -10.21 7.12
CA ILE A 92 -9.50 -8.74 7.25
C ILE A 92 -8.59 -8.35 8.40
N ASP A 93 -8.53 -9.19 9.42
CA ASP A 93 -7.73 -8.96 10.60
C ASP A 93 -6.29 -9.43 10.37
N PRO A 94 -5.29 -8.53 10.43
CA PRO A 94 -3.88 -8.90 10.28
C PRO A 94 -3.27 -9.51 11.56
N ARG A 95 -4.03 -9.66 12.65
CA ARG A 95 -3.55 -10.38 13.83
C ARG A 95 -3.33 -11.86 13.50
N PRO A 96 -2.40 -12.55 14.18
CA PRO A 96 -1.68 -12.22 15.41
C PRO A 96 -0.53 -11.23 15.16
N ILE A 97 -0.28 -10.30 16.07
CA ILE A 97 0.94 -9.46 15.99
C ILE A 97 1.91 -9.79 17.15
N GLN A 98 1.47 -10.58 18.14
CA GLN A 98 2.28 -10.95 19.31
C GLN A 98 2.39 -12.46 19.46
N ALA A 99 3.62 -12.95 19.59
CA ALA A 99 3.90 -14.35 19.89
C ALA A 99 3.64 -14.68 21.37
N TRP A 100 3.31 -15.95 21.64
CA TRP A 100 3.14 -16.49 22.98
C TRP A 100 4.49 -16.60 23.71
N LYS A 101 4.44 -16.33 25.02
CA LYS A 101 5.58 -16.51 25.92
C LYS A 101 5.77 -17.99 26.25
N THR A 102 7.01 -18.47 26.18
CA THR A 102 7.39 -19.84 26.55
C THR A 102 8.13 -19.92 27.89
N ASP A 103 8.28 -18.78 28.59
CA ASP A 103 9.11 -18.66 29.81
C ASP A 103 10.58 -19.10 29.63
N ILE A 104 11.06 -19.16 28.38
CA ILE A 104 12.47 -19.45 28.03
C ILE A 104 13.17 -18.11 27.79
N PRO A 105 14.01 -17.61 28.72
CA PRO A 105 14.49 -16.22 28.69
C PRO A 105 15.19 -15.82 27.38
N GLN A 106 15.98 -16.72 26.79
CA GLN A 106 16.70 -16.48 25.55
C GLN A 106 15.75 -16.30 24.36
N ARG A 107 14.69 -17.12 24.28
CA ARG A 107 13.66 -17.02 23.25
C ARG A 107 12.82 -15.76 23.46
N GLU A 108 12.39 -15.49 24.69
CA GLU A 108 11.64 -14.28 25.02
C GLU A 108 12.40 -13.02 24.59
N SER A 109 13.71 -12.99 24.86
CA SER A 109 14.59 -11.92 24.41
C SER A 109 14.62 -11.78 22.88
N ARG A 110 14.73 -12.89 22.14
CA ARG A 110 14.72 -12.86 20.66
C ARG A 110 13.34 -12.53 20.05
N GLN A 111 12.26 -12.70 20.79
CA GLN A 111 10.92 -12.32 20.36
C GLN A 111 10.54 -10.87 20.71
N GLY A 112 11.39 -10.16 21.46
CA GLY A 112 11.11 -8.81 21.90
C GLY A 112 10.26 -8.72 23.16
N HIS A 113 10.11 -9.83 23.90
CA HIS A 113 9.58 -9.81 25.27
C HIS A 113 10.69 -9.36 26.24
N THR A 114 11.23 -8.18 25.99
CA THR A 114 12.31 -7.54 26.76
C THR A 114 11.78 -6.28 27.45
N SER A 115 12.64 -5.58 28.17
CA SER A 115 12.36 -4.23 28.69
C SER A 115 12.66 -3.12 27.68
N ILE A 116 12.99 -3.45 26.42
CA ILE A 116 13.29 -2.47 25.39
C ILE A 116 11.99 -1.75 25.01
N ILE A 117 11.99 -0.43 25.12
CA ILE A 117 10.90 0.43 24.67
C ILE A 117 11.47 1.30 23.55
N THR A 118 10.71 1.42 22.45
CA THR A 118 11.01 2.40 21.41
C THR A 118 10.03 3.57 21.52
N ASN A 119 10.54 4.79 21.37
CA ASN A 119 9.72 6.01 21.52
C ASN A 119 9.57 6.72 20.16
N ARG A 120 9.25 5.96 19.11
CA ARG A 120 9.07 6.53 17.76
C ARG A 120 7.66 7.12 17.66
N ARG A 121 7.60 8.44 17.51
CA ARG A 121 6.35 9.17 17.26
C ARG A 121 5.99 9.25 15.78
N THR A 122 7.01 9.36 14.93
CA THR A 122 6.85 9.61 13.50
C THR A 122 6.99 8.34 12.68
N TRP A 123 5.98 8.05 11.85
CA TRP A 123 5.87 6.83 11.07
C TRP A 123 5.47 7.13 9.62
N SER A 124 6.16 6.47 8.69
CA SER A 124 5.74 6.43 7.28
C SER A 124 4.98 5.14 7.00
N PRO A 125 4.08 5.10 6.00
CA PRO A 125 3.40 3.87 5.60
C PRO A 125 4.36 2.73 5.26
N TYR A 126 5.50 3.04 4.63
CA TYR A 126 6.55 2.05 4.34
C TYR A 126 7.04 1.34 5.60
N ARG A 127 7.42 2.10 6.65
CA ARG A 127 7.86 1.53 7.92
C ARG A 127 6.75 0.72 8.58
N LEU A 128 5.55 1.28 8.65
CA LEU A 128 4.41 0.57 9.23
C LEU A 128 4.12 -0.76 8.51
N ASN A 129 4.24 -0.79 7.18
CA ASN A 129 4.11 -2.02 6.40
C ASN A 129 5.23 -3.03 6.72
N ASN A 130 6.50 -2.61 6.84
CA ASN A 130 7.59 -3.50 7.24
C ASN A 130 7.30 -4.20 8.57
N TRP A 131 6.83 -3.44 9.56
CA TRP A 131 6.46 -3.98 10.88
C TRP A 131 5.17 -4.82 10.85
N LEU A 132 4.20 -4.46 10.00
CA LEU A 132 2.95 -5.21 9.80
C LEU A 132 3.20 -6.58 9.15
N GLU A 133 4.04 -6.62 8.11
CA GLU A 133 4.42 -7.85 7.41
C GLU A 133 5.22 -8.76 8.33
N CYS A 134 6.23 -8.20 9.02
CA CYS A 134 7.04 -8.92 9.98
C CYS A 134 7.72 -7.96 10.98
N PRO A 135 7.35 -7.99 12.28
CA PRO A 135 7.99 -7.14 13.28
C PRO A 135 9.53 -7.30 13.32
N ARG A 136 10.04 -8.51 13.04
CA ARG A 136 11.49 -8.73 12.92
C ARG A 136 12.12 -7.98 11.75
N LYS A 137 11.45 -7.94 10.58
CA LYS A 137 11.90 -7.16 9.43
C LYS A 137 12.01 -5.69 9.82
N GLY A 138 10.92 -5.12 10.35
CA GLY A 138 10.88 -3.73 10.80
C GLY A 138 11.93 -3.39 11.87
N TRP A 139 12.22 -4.30 12.79
CA TRP A 139 13.30 -4.12 13.78
C TRP A 139 14.68 -4.07 13.13
N LEU A 140 15.01 -5.03 12.26
CA LEU A 140 16.32 -5.08 11.62
C LEU A 140 16.53 -3.89 10.67
N THR A 141 15.55 -3.59 9.82
CA THR A 141 15.69 -2.54 8.80
C THR A 141 15.47 -1.15 9.38
N ASP A 142 14.38 -0.91 10.13
CA ASP A 142 13.95 0.45 10.45
C ASP A 142 14.51 0.97 11.79
N LYS A 143 14.99 0.05 12.65
CA LYS A 143 15.54 0.38 13.96
C LYS A 143 17.04 0.10 14.06
N GLN A 144 17.52 -1.01 13.52
CA GLN A 144 18.96 -1.33 13.50
C GLN A 144 19.68 -0.83 12.25
N ASN A 145 18.95 -0.39 11.22
CA ASN A 145 19.51 0.02 9.91
C ASN A 145 20.38 -1.09 9.29
N LEU A 146 19.94 -2.34 9.45
CA LEU A 146 20.58 -3.51 8.87
C LEU A 146 19.74 -3.95 7.66
N SER A 147 20.34 -3.88 6.47
CA SER A 147 19.80 -4.42 5.23
C SER A 147 20.90 -5.12 4.46
N GLU A 148 20.53 -6.00 3.56
CA GLU A 148 21.47 -6.58 2.60
C GLU A 148 22.14 -5.49 1.75
N ASP A 149 23.41 -5.71 1.43
CA ASP A 149 24.11 -4.92 0.42
C ASP A 149 23.45 -5.18 -0.95
N GLU A 150 23.33 -4.12 -1.75
CA GLU A 150 22.74 -4.17 -3.08
C GLU A 150 23.57 -5.09 -3.98
N LEU A 151 23.07 -6.30 -4.26
CA LEU A 151 23.72 -7.21 -5.20
C LEU A 151 23.59 -6.62 -6.60
N THR A 152 24.72 -6.34 -7.25
CA THR A 152 24.74 -5.85 -8.63
C THR A 152 24.19 -6.93 -9.57
N SER A 153 22.90 -6.86 -9.91
CA SER A 153 22.34 -7.67 -11.00
C SER A 153 22.81 -7.13 -12.35
N GLN A 154 22.97 -8.02 -13.34
CA GLN A 154 23.21 -7.60 -14.73
C GLN A 154 21.98 -6.91 -15.34
N ASP A 155 20.78 -7.18 -14.80
CA ASP A 155 19.54 -6.51 -15.16
C ASP A 155 19.32 -5.22 -14.37
N LEU A 156 18.60 -4.28 -14.98
CA LEU A 156 18.15 -3.07 -14.30
C LEU A 156 17.26 -3.45 -13.13
N ASP A 157 17.62 -3.02 -11.92
CA ASP A 157 16.83 -3.28 -10.74
C ASP A 157 15.40 -2.71 -10.87
N SER A 158 14.43 -3.49 -10.39
CA SER A 158 12.99 -3.19 -10.48
C SER A 158 12.60 -1.85 -9.82
N ARG A 159 13.33 -1.42 -8.78
CA ARG A 159 13.12 -0.13 -8.12
C ARG A 159 13.61 1.00 -9.00
N THR A 160 14.78 0.84 -9.63
CA THR A 160 15.29 1.80 -10.62
C THR A 160 14.30 1.96 -11.78
N TYR A 161 13.76 0.85 -12.27
CA TYR A 161 12.70 0.86 -13.28
C TYR A 161 11.44 1.60 -12.82
N GLY A 162 10.99 1.31 -11.59
CA GLY A 162 9.81 1.95 -11.03
C GLY A 162 9.95 3.46 -10.86
N ASN A 163 11.10 3.90 -10.34
CA ASN A 163 11.43 5.31 -10.19
C ASN A 163 11.47 6.02 -11.55
N LEU A 164 11.94 5.35 -12.61
CA LEU A 164 11.95 5.89 -13.96
C LEU A 164 10.52 6.18 -14.46
N LEU A 165 9.61 5.20 -14.36
CA LEU A 165 8.23 5.37 -14.81
C LEU A 165 7.44 6.37 -13.95
N HIS A 166 7.64 6.38 -12.62
CA HIS A 166 7.06 7.41 -11.73
C HIS A 166 7.51 8.80 -12.16
N GLY A 167 8.83 8.99 -12.30
CA GLY A 167 9.39 10.28 -12.67
C GLY A 167 8.92 10.76 -14.05
N LEU A 168 8.81 9.85 -15.01
CA LEU A 168 8.29 10.17 -16.35
C LEU A 168 6.82 10.59 -16.30
N HIS A 169 5.99 9.85 -15.55
CA HIS A 169 4.58 10.21 -15.36
C HIS A 169 4.43 11.59 -14.72
N HIS A 170 5.22 11.87 -13.69
CA HIS A 170 5.22 13.18 -13.04
C HIS A 170 5.66 14.29 -14.00
N ASP A 171 6.72 14.10 -14.79
CA ASP A 171 7.15 15.12 -15.76
C ASP A 171 6.06 15.44 -16.78
N ILE A 172 5.32 14.43 -17.27
CA ILE A 172 4.15 14.66 -18.14
C ILE A 172 3.13 15.54 -17.43
N MET A 173 2.78 15.23 -16.18
CA MET A 173 1.80 16.02 -15.42
C MET A 173 2.26 17.46 -15.21
N LEU A 174 3.53 17.66 -14.84
CA LEU A 174 4.12 18.97 -14.60
C LEU A 174 4.12 19.83 -15.87
N GLU A 175 4.53 19.25 -17.00
CA GLU A 175 4.67 19.99 -18.25
C GLU A 175 3.33 20.24 -18.95
N VAL A 176 2.44 19.23 -19.00
CA VAL A 176 1.15 19.32 -19.70
C VAL A 176 0.16 20.18 -18.93
N LEU A 177 0.07 20.03 -17.60
CA LEU A 177 -0.92 20.73 -16.76
C LEU A 177 -0.35 21.97 -16.07
N GLY A 178 0.96 22.25 -16.23
CA GLY A 178 1.62 23.38 -15.58
C GLY A 178 1.60 23.28 -14.06
N LEU A 179 1.71 22.05 -13.54
CA LEU A 179 1.84 21.75 -12.11
C LEU A 179 3.29 21.93 -11.66
N ASN A 180 3.49 22.15 -10.36
CA ASN A 180 4.81 22.15 -9.74
C ASN A 180 4.93 20.98 -8.75
N GLN A 181 6.10 20.35 -8.71
CA GLN A 181 6.31 19.19 -7.87
C GLN A 181 6.14 19.54 -6.38
N GLY A 182 5.26 18.79 -5.72
CA GLY A 182 4.92 18.92 -4.31
C GLY A 182 4.09 20.16 -3.96
N GLU A 183 3.76 21.03 -4.91
CA GLU A 183 2.87 22.18 -4.66
C GLU A 183 1.41 21.79 -4.88
N GLU A 184 0.51 22.50 -4.19
CA GLU A 184 -0.94 22.35 -4.34
C GLU A 184 -1.46 23.43 -5.28
N PHE A 185 -2.11 22.99 -6.33
CA PHE A 185 -2.86 23.82 -7.25
C PHE A 185 -4.12 24.36 -6.57
N GLN A 186 -4.37 25.66 -6.68
CA GLN A 186 -5.53 26.29 -6.06
C GLN A 186 -6.74 26.21 -7.00
N ILE A 187 -7.95 26.34 -6.44
CA ILE A 187 -9.18 26.30 -7.26
C ILE A 187 -9.22 27.44 -8.28
N ALA A 188 -8.73 28.63 -7.91
CA ALA A 188 -8.65 29.76 -8.84
C ALA A 188 -7.80 29.45 -10.09
N ASP A 189 -6.83 28.54 -9.98
CA ASP A 189 -6.02 28.12 -11.12
C ASP A 189 -6.83 27.24 -12.10
N LEU A 190 -7.87 26.54 -11.64
CA LEU A 190 -8.72 25.67 -12.49
C LEU A 190 -9.63 26.46 -13.45
N GLU A 191 -9.79 27.77 -13.23
CA GLU A 191 -10.50 28.65 -14.16
C GLU A 191 -9.66 29.00 -15.39
N THR A 192 -8.33 28.91 -15.28
CA THR A 192 -7.39 29.39 -16.31
C THR A 192 -6.49 28.32 -16.89
N LYS A 193 -6.33 27.18 -16.21
CA LYS A 193 -5.45 26.08 -16.64
C LYS A 193 -6.23 24.82 -17.01
N ASP A 194 -5.54 23.95 -17.74
CA ASP A 194 -6.06 22.67 -18.19
C ASP A 194 -6.36 21.75 -17.00
N LYS A 195 -7.56 21.16 -17.00
CA LYS A 195 -8.07 20.35 -15.87
C LYS A 195 -7.60 18.90 -15.93
N SER A 196 -7.39 18.35 -17.12
CA SER A 196 -6.86 17.00 -17.33
C SER A 196 -5.92 16.98 -18.52
N VAL A 197 -5.17 15.88 -18.67
CA VAL A 197 -4.27 15.69 -19.82
C VAL A 197 -5.05 15.66 -21.13
N GLU A 198 -6.23 15.04 -21.14
CA GLU A 198 -7.10 14.97 -22.31
C GLU A 198 -7.62 16.36 -22.72
N SER A 199 -8.05 17.15 -21.74
CA SER A 199 -8.57 18.50 -21.98
C SER A 199 -7.48 19.54 -22.18
N SER A 200 -6.20 19.13 -22.23
CA SER A 200 -5.09 20.06 -22.36
C SER A 200 -4.93 20.57 -23.78
N LYS A 201 -4.18 21.65 -23.94
CA LYS A 201 -3.84 22.16 -25.28
C LYS A 201 -2.94 21.22 -26.11
N TYR A 202 -2.33 20.21 -25.48
CA TYR A 202 -1.36 19.33 -26.12
C TYR A 202 -2.06 18.13 -26.75
N ASP A 203 -1.72 17.81 -27.99
CA ASP A 203 -2.18 16.57 -28.61
C ASP A 203 -1.33 15.37 -28.15
N ARG A 204 -1.86 14.15 -28.30
CA ARG A 204 -1.20 12.92 -27.83
C ARG A 204 0.22 12.70 -28.40
N HIS A 205 0.53 13.25 -29.57
CA HIS A 205 1.84 13.17 -30.21
C HIS A 205 2.84 14.13 -29.56
N GLU A 206 2.39 15.33 -29.19
CA GLU A 206 3.19 16.30 -28.44
C GLU A 206 3.49 15.78 -27.03
N ILE A 207 2.50 15.18 -26.37
CA ILE A 207 2.67 14.55 -25.06
C ILE A 207 3.69 13.40 -25.15
N MET A 208 3.68 12.62 -26.24
CA MET A 208 4.69 11.59 -26.47
C MET A 208 6.10 12.18 -26.61
N MET A 209 6.25 13.31 -27.31
CA MET A 209 7.52 14.01 -27.41
C MET A 209 8.02 14.51 -26.05
N ILE A 210 7.12 15.08 -25.22
CA ILE A 210 7.41 15.47 -23.83
C ILE A 210 7.91 14.27 -23.03
N ALA A 211 7.18 13.16 -23.09
CA ALA A 211 7.49 11.95 -22.36
C ALA A 211 8.83 11.31 -22.78
N LEU A 212 9.12 11.26 -24.08
CA LEU A 212 10.41 10.77 -24.59
C LEU A 212 11.58 11.72 -24.24
N THR A 213 11.33 13.03 -24.20
CA THR A 213 12.33 14.01 -23.76
C THR A 213 12.63 13.85 -22.26
N SER A 214 11.61 13.56 -21.44
CA SER A 214 11.81 13.17 -20.04
C SER A 214 12.60 11.85 -19.94
N LEU A 215 12.21 10.85 -20.73
CA LEU A 215 12.87 9.54 -20.74
C LEU A 215 14.36 9.65 -21.06
N SER A 216 14.74 10.45 -22.06
CA SER A 216 16.15 10.62 -22.46
C SER A 216 17.00 11.26 -21.36
N LYS A 217 16.44 12.20 -20.61
CA LYS A 217 17.11 12.84 -19.45
C LYS A 217 17.27 11.86 -18.28
N ARG A 218 16.26 11.03 -18.01
CA ARG A 218 16.22 10.12 -16.86
C ARG A 218 16.95 8.80 -17.10
N ALA A 219 17.00 8.34 -18.34
CA ALA A 219 17.66 7.10 -18.73
C ALA A 219 18.66 7.28 -19.90
N PRO A 220 19.74 8.07 -19.73
CA PRO A 220 20.77 8.24 -20.78
C PRO A 220 21.44 6.92 -21.20
N TRP A 221 21.40 5.90 -20.33
CA TRP A 221 21.95 4.58 -20.61
C TRP A 221 21.21 3.81 -21.72
N LEU A 222 20.01 4.25 -22.13
CA LEU A 222 19.28 3.67 -23.28
C LEU A 222 20.03 3.83 -24.61
N LEU A 223 21.01 4.72 -24.69
CA LEU A 223 21.90 4.87 -25.86
C LEU A 223 22.93 3.73 -26.01
N ARG A 224 23.10 2.89 -24.98
CA ARG A 224 24.08 1.79 -25.04
C ARG A 224 23.57 0.69 -25.96
N SER A 225 24.49 0.06 -26.70
CA SER A 225 24.19 -1.04 -27.64
C SER A 225 24.16 -2.42 -26.99
N ASN A 226 24.12 -2.52 -25.65
CA ASN A 226 24.00 -3.81 -24.98
C ASN A 226 22.55 -4.34 -25.01
N ALA A 227 22.40 -5.67 -24.93
CA ALA A 227 21.10 -6.33 -25.09
C ALA A 227 20.02 -5.81 -24.13
N THR A 228 20.38 -5.58 -22.86
CA THR A 228 19.45 -5.03 -21.85
C THR A 228 18.95 -3.64 -22.22
N SER A 229 19.82 -2.76 -22.70
CA SER A 229 19.45 -1.39 -23.08
C SER A 229 18.56 -1.39 -24.32
N VAL A 230 18.89 -2.21 -25.33
CA VAL A 230 18.07 -2.39 -26.55
C VAL A 230 16.68 -2.91 -26.19
N GLN A 231 16.59 -3.94 -25.35
CA GLN A 231 15.31 -4.49 -24.91
C GLN A 231 14.48 -3.46 -24.14
N LYS A 232 15.09 -2.72 -23.20
CA LYS A 232 14.38 -1.72 -22.40
C LYS A 232 13.95 -0.52 -23.24
N LEU A 233 14.75 -0.08 -24.21
CA LEU A 233 14.38 0.97 -25.16
C LEU A 233 13.12 0.57 -25.95
N TRP A 234 13.13 -0.63 -26.53
CA TRP A 234 11.97 -1.17 -27.22
C TRP A 234 10.74 -1.27 -26.31
N MET A 235 10.89 -1.77 -25.08
CA MET A 235 9.78 -1.87 -24.13
C MET A 235 9.22 -0.49 -23.72
N LEU A 236 10.08 0.49 -23.46
CA LEU A 236 9.69 1.79 -22.94
C LEU A 236 9.13 2.68 -24.04
N ALA A 237 9.90 2.91 -25.10
CA ALA A 237 9.60 3.86 -26.16
C ALA A 237 8.92 3.21 -27.38
N GLY A 238 9.03 1.88 -27.53
CA GLY A 238 8.57 1.20 -28.75
C GLY A 238 9.46 1.48 -29.96
N MET A 239 10.75 1.74 -29.73
CA MET A 239 11.75 2.09 -30.74
C MET A 239 12.92 1.10 -30.74
N ASP A 240 13.57 0.95 -31.88
CA ASP A 240 14.94 0.43 -31.93
C ASP A 240 15.99 1.54 -31.69
N THR A 241 17.27 1.14 -31.62
CA THR A 241 18.38 2.06 -31.35
C THR A 241 18.57 3.11 -32.45
N GLU A 242 18.32 2.77 -33.72
CA GLU A 242 18.51 3.68 -34.85
C GLU A 242 17.40 4.73 -34.87
N GLU A 243 16.16 4.31 -34.66
CA GLU A 243 15.00 5.20 -34.48
C GLU A 243 15.23 6.16 -33.31
N TRP A 244 15.70 5.66 -32.17
CA TRP A 244 15.95 6.49 -30.98
C TRP A 244 17.06 7.51 -31.19
N VAL A 245 18.18 7.13 -31.81
CA VAL A 245 19.29 8.06 -32.10
C VAL A 245 18.85 9.13 -33.10
N THR A 246 18.12 8.73 -34.15
CA THR A 246 17.55 9.68 -35.13
C THR A 246 16.61 10.65 -34.46
N TRP A 247 15.68 10.16 -33.63
CA TRP A 247 14.72 10.99 -32.91
C TRP A 247 15.40 11.94 -31.91
N LEU A 248 16.45 11.50 -31.20
CA LEU A 248 17.20 12.37 -30.29
C LEU A 248 17.94 13.50 -31.02
N ALA A 249 18.37 13.28 -32.27
CA ALA A 249 19.02 14.30 -33.08
C ALA A 249 18.03 15.38 -33.56
N ASN A 250 16.77 15.01 -33.79
CA ASN A 250 15.70 15.92 -34.19
C ASN A 250 14.35 15.49 -33.55
N PRO A 251 14.10 15.87 -32.28
CA PRO A 251 12.89 15.46 -31.58
C PRO A 251 11.63 16.07 -32.21
N GLU A 252 10.70 15.22 -32.61
CA GLU A 252 9.43 15.61 -33.21
C GLU A 252 8.25 14.87 -32.56
N PRO A 253 7.03 15.47 -32.58
CA PRO A 253 5.80 14.80 -32.14
C PRO A 253 5.58 13.48 -32.88
N MET A 254 5.18 12.43 -32.14
CA MET A 254 4.96 11.11 -32.72
C MET A 254 3.90 10.30 -31.98
N SER A 255 3.32 9.29 -32.63
CA SER A 255 2.21 8.55 -32.02
C SER A 255 2.66 7.81 -30.75
N PRO A 256 1.82 7.75 -29.70
CA PRO A 256 2.10 6.96 -28.50
C PRO A 256 2.46 5.51 -28.81
N ARG A 257 3.60 5.04 -28.27
CA ARG A 257 4.12 3.68 -28.44
C ARG A 257 4.83 3.19 -27.19
N GLY A 258 5.00 1.88 -27.07
CA GLY A 258 5.63 1.25 -25.91
C GLY A 258 4.86 1.49 -24.62
N ARG A 259 5.53 1.27 -23.48
CA ARG A 259 4.95 1.53 -22.15
C ARG A 259 4.70 3.01 -21.89
N VAL A 260 5.56 3.89 -22.42
CA VAL A 260 5.34 5.35 -22.34
C VAL A 260 4.04 5.73 -23.01
N GLY A 261 3.78 5.21 -24.21
CA GLY A 261 2.51 5.43 -24.90
C GLY A 261 1.30 4.92 -24.14
N SER A 262 1.41 3.78 -23.45
CA SER A 262 0.33 3.28 -22.60
C SER A 262 0.00 4.21 -21.43
N ILE A 263 1.00 4.87 -20.84
CA ILE A 263 0.78 5.87 -19.78
C ILE A 263 0.00 7.07 -20.34
N ILE A 264 0.39 7.55 -21.51
CA ILE A 264 -0.29 8.66 -22.20
C ILE A 264 -1.74 8.28 -22.50
N ASP A 265 -1.97 7.12 -23.11
CA ASP A 265 -3.31 6.66 -23.48
C ASP A 265 -4.24 6.49 -22.27
N MET A 266 -3.70 6.13 -21.11
CA MET A 266 -4.44 6.04 -19.85
C MET A 266 -4.86 7.43 -19.34
N GLU A 267 -3.95 8.40 -19.32
CA GLU A 267 -4.25 9.77 -18.88
C GLU A 267 -5.22 10.47 -19.84
N MET A 268 -5.08 10.23 -21.15
CA MET A 268 -6.01 10.73 -22.18
C MET A 268 -7.42 10.15 -22.05
N ARG A 269 -7.64 9.07 -21.29
CA ARG A 269 -8.98 8.52 -21.03
C ARG A 269 -9.62 9.06 -19.75
N THR A 270 -8.88 9.83 -18.97
CA THR A 270 -9.27 10.25 -17.61
C THR A 270 -9.55 11.75 -17.59
N LEU A 271 -10.79 12.12 -17.96
CA LEU A 271 -11.24 13.51 -18.08
C LEU A 271 -11.82 14.07 -16.77
N GLY A 272 -12.41 13.21 -15.94
CA GLY A 272 -13.24 13.62 -14.82
C GLY A 272 -12.50 14.37 -13.70
N PRO A 273 -11.41 13.81 -13.13
CA PRO A 273 -10.70 14.42 -12.02
C PRO A 273 -9.67 15.44 -12.50
N ALA A 274 -9.49 16.51 -11.72
CA ALA A 274 -8.41 17.47 -11.93
C ALA A 274 -7.23 17.20 -10.98
N PRO A 275 -6.03 16.86 -11.48
CA PRO A 275 -4.84 16.71 -10.64
C PRO A 275 -4.47 18.05 -10.00
N ILE A 276 -4.52 18.13 -8.67
CA ILE A 276 -4.19 19.35 -7.93
C ILE A 276 -2.87 19.24 -7.18
N ALA A 277 -2.31 18.06 -7.02
CA ALA A 277 -0.97 17.90 -6.47
C ALA A 277 -0.32 16.62 -6.97
N VAL A 278 0.99 16.68 -7.17
CA VAL A 278 1.85 15.54 -7.50
C VAL A 278 3.05 15.57 -6.54
N GLU A 279 3.46 14.42 -6.00
CA GLU A 279 4.53 14.32 -5.00
C GLU A 279 4.32 15.24 -3.78
N TRP A 280 3.08 15.26 -3.25
CA TRP A 280 2.72 16.13 -2.14
C TRP A 280 3.27 15.61 -0.81
N SER A 281 4.19 16.38 -0.21
CA SER A 281 4.82 15.97 1.05
C SER A 281 4.00 16.36 2.27
N LEU A 282 3.73 15.37 3.13
CA LEU A 282 3.09 15.57 4.44
C LEU A 282 3.91 16.50 5.36
N SER A 283 5.23 16.61 5.13
CA SER A 283 6.10 17.47 5.94
C SER A 283 5.88 18.97 5.71
N LYS A 284 5.12 19.35 4.68
CA LYS A 284 4.81 20.77 4.39
C LYS A 284 3.84 21.39 5.40
N LYS A 285 3.03 20.57 6.09
CA LYS A 285 2.08 21.03 7.10
C LYS A 285 2.65 20.82 8.50
N LYS A 286 2.09 21.53 9.49
CA LYS A 286 2.34 21.22 10.91
C LYS A 286 1.93 19.78 11.20
N GLU A 287 2.62 19.18 12.17
CA GLU A 287 2.51 17.78 12.57
C GLU A 287 1.14 17.11 12.29
N ILE A 288 1.08 16.21 11.29
CA ILE A 288 -0.15 15.47 10.95
C ILE A 288 -0.25 14.25 11.87
N VAL A 289 -1.02 14.40 12.96
CA VAL A 289 -1.25 13.34 13.94
C VAL A 289 -2.47 12.50 13.56
N ILE A 290 -2.25 11.21 13.33
CA ILE A 290 -3.32 10.22 13.10
C ILE A 290 -3.72 9.60 14.43
N GLU A 291 -5.01 9.70 14.75
CA GLU A 291 -5.65 9.09 15.91
C GLU A 291 -6.99 8.46 15.52
N VAL A 292 -7.29 7.30 16.11
CA VAL A 292 -8.59 6.62 15.95
C VAL A 292 -9.34 6.69 17.29
N PRO A 293 -10.57 7.25 17.32
CA PRO A 293 -11.37 7.28 18.54
C PRO A 293 -11.61 5.88 19.10
N LYS A 294 -11.49 5.72 20.43
CA LYS A 294 -11.57 4.41 21.11
C LYS A 294 -12.85 3.63 20.79
N GLN A 295 -13.98 4.32 20.59
CA GLN A 295 -15.25 3.68 20.23
C GLN A 295 -15.23 3.00 18.84
N LEU A 296 -14.34 3.43 17.94
CA LEU A 296 -14.19 2.85 16.60
C LEU A 296 -13.07 1.80 16.51
N VAL A 297 -12.44 1.47 17.64
CA VAL A 297 -11.37 0.48 17.75
C VAL A 297 -11.94 -0.81 18.34
N GLU A 298 -11.49 -1.97 17.87
CA GLU A 298 -11.94 -3.23 18.46
C GLU A 298 -11.50 -3.36 19.92
N LYS A 299 -12.39 -3.89 20.78
CA LYS A 299 -12.22 -3.94 22.25
C LYS A 299 -10.85 -4.43 22.77
N ARG A 300 -10.13 -5.27 22.02
CA ARG A 300 -8.83 -5.86 22.42
C ARG A 300 -7.62 -5.24 21.72
N ARG A 301 -7.82 -4.33 20.77
CA ARG A 301 -6.73 -3.71 20.02
C ARG A 301 -6.23 -2.49 20.79
N LYS A 302 -4.94 -2.47 21.07
CA LYS A 302 -4.28 -1.29 21.66
C LYS A 302 -3.87 -0.34 20.54
N THR A 303 -4.19 0.93 20.70
CA THR A 303 -3.88 1.99 19.74
C THR A 303 -3.16 3.13 20.45
N ILE A 304 -2.26 3.79 19.72
CA ILE A 304 -1.61 5.04 20.12
C ILE A 304 -1.73 6.07 18.98
N PRO A 305 -1.80 7.37 19.29
CA PRO A 305 -1.61 8.41 18.27
C PRO A 305 -0.20 8.31 17.68
N PHE A 306 -0.07 8.65 16.40
CA PHE A 306 1.25 8.76 15.76
C PHE A 306 1.26 9.84 14.69
N THR A 307 2.45 10.40 14.44
CA THR A 307 2.67 11.43 13.43
C THR A 307 2.95 10.76 12.09
N ALA A 308 2.13 11.04 11.09
CA ALA A 308 2.29 10.51 9.74
C ALA A 308 3.33 11.31 8.94
N THR A 309 4.16 10.62 8.18
CA THR A 309 5.03 11.21 7.15
C THR A 309 4.97 10.44 5.85
N GLY A 310 5.47 11.05 4.78
CA GLY A 310 5.50 10.46 3.46
C GLY A 310 5.21 11.49 2.41
N VAL A 311 5.04 10.99 1.19
CA VAL A 311 4.72 11.78 0.00
C VAL A 311 3.57 11.07 -0.70
N ILE A 312 2.51 11.83 -1.03
CA ILE A 312 1.37 11.35 -1.79
C ILE A 312 1.69 11.56 -3.27
N ASP A 313 1.69 10.48 -4.05
CA ASP A 313 2.11 10.55 -5.46
C ASP A 313 1.19 11.47 -6.28
N ARG A 314 -0.13 11.33 -6.16
CA ARG A 314 -1.09 12.21 -6.84
C ARG A 314 -2.37 12.43 -6.04
N VAL A 315 -2.86 13.67 -6.08
CA VAL A 315 -4.13 14.10 -5.49
C VAL A 315 -4.99 14.73 -6.58
N ASP A 316 -6.20 14.22 -6.70
CA ASP A 316 -7.20 14.65 -7.67
C ASP A 316 -8.36 15.34 -6.96
N LEU A 317 -8.80 16.48 -7.50
CA LEU A 317 -10.06 17.14 -7.15
C LEU A 317 -11.19 16.59 -8.01
N VAL A 318 -12.39 16.49 -7.43
CA VAL A 318 -13.61 16.03 -8.10
C VAL A 318 -14.67 17.13 -8.04
N PRO A 319 -15.36 17.43 -9.15
CA PRO A 319 -16.43 18.43 -9.17
C PRO A 319 -17.72 17.89 -8.53
N PHE A 320 -18.52 18.82 -8.01
CA PHE A 320 -19.86 18.60 -7.43
C PHE A 320 -20.97 18.47 -8.47
N ASP A 321 -20.63 18.55 -9.75
CA ASP A 321 -21.52 18.41 -10.89
C ASP A 321 -20.84 17.58 -11.99
N PRO A 322 -21.62 16.89 -12.84
CA PRO A 322 -21.08 16.08 -13.92
C PRO A 322 -20.44 16.90 -15.06
N GLN A 323 -20.73 18.21 -15.16
CA GLN A 323 -20.16 19.09 -16.19
C GLN A 323 -18.74 19.57 -15.84
N GLY A 324 -18.30 19.45 -14.59
CA GLY A 324 -16.98 19.89 -14.16
C GLY A 324 -16.88 21.41 -14.02
N GLU A 325 -17.94 22.06 -13.53
CA GLU A 325 -18.03 23.52 -13.35
C GLU A 325 -17.97 23.96 -11.88
N LYS A 326 -18.47 23.15 -10.95
CA LYS A 326 -18.52 23.41 -9.50
C LYS A 326 -17.49 22.55 -8.76
N TRP A 327 -16.33 23.12 -8.48
CA TRP A 327 -15.22 22.41 -7.80
C TRP A 327 -15.15 22.66 -6.30
N HIS A 328 -16.03 23.52 -5.78
CA HIS A 328 -16.01 24.00 -4.42
C HIS A 328 -17.44 24.24 -3.90
N ASP A 329 -17.67 23.93 -2.64
CA ASP A 329 -18.92 24.22 -1.93
C ASP A 329 -18.67 25.12 -0.73
N GLU A 330 -19.04 26.40 -0.83
CA GLU A 330 -18.83 27.41 0.21
C GLU A 330 -19.61 27.12 1.49
N GLU A 331 -20.74 26.41 1.38
CA GLU A 331 -21.57 25.97 2.52
C GLU A 331 -21.03 24.71 3.21
N GLY A 332 -19.97 24.11 2.67
CA GLY A 332 -19.32 22.94 3.23
C GLY A 332 -18.61 23.24 4.57
N SER A 333 -18.43 22.20 5.37
CA SER A 333 -17.81 22.30 6.69
C SER A 333 -16.35 22.76 6.61
N HIS A 334 -15.90 23.53 7.61
CA HIS A 334 -14.49 23.92 7.78
C HIS A 334 -13.72 22.96 8.70
N GLU A 335 -14.34 21.89 9.17
CA GLU A 335 -13.73 20.92 10.06
C GLU A 335 -13.17 19.72 9.27
N VAL A 336 -12.19 19.03 9.87
CA VAL A 336 -11.69 17.75 9.32
C VAL A 336 -12.83 16.76 9.19
N ALA A 337 -12.95 16.12 8.02
CA ALA A 337 -14.01 15.13 7.78
C ALA A 337 -14.06 14.07 8.89
N PRO A 338 -15.24 13.77 9.46
CA PRO A 338 -15.36 12.75 10.49
C PRO A 338 -15.09 11.37 9.89
N LEU A 339 -14.58 10.44 10.69
CA LEU A 339 -14.37 9.07 10.23
C LEU A 339 -15.70 8.44 9.81
N ARG A 340 -16.75 8.57 10.63
CA ARG A 340 -18.13 8.18 10.28
C ARG A 340 -18.92 9.40 9.83
N LEU A 341 -19.38 9.39 8.58
CA LEU A 341 -20.22 10.46 8.01
C LEU A 341 -21.70 10.29 8.38
N LEU A 342 -22.19 9.05 8.45
CA LEU A 342 -23.59 8.75 8.76
C LEU A 342 -24.00 9.38 10.10
N GLY A 343 -25.06 10.19 10.06
CA GLY A 343 -25.59 10.89 11.24
C GLY A 343 -24.80 12.14 11.69
N SER A 344 -23.69 12.49 11.02
CA SER A 344 -22.88 13.65 11.41
C SER A 344 -23.44 14.99 10.93
N GLY A 345 -24.21 15.00 9.83
CA GLY A 345 -24.61 16.22 9.12
C GLY A 345 -23.45 16.93 8.40
N TRP A 346 -22.22 16.39 8.44
CA TRP A 346 -21.04 16.99 7.83
C TRP A 346 -21.11 16.93 6.29
N LYS A 347 -20.70 18.02 5.63
CA LYS A 347 -20.64 18.12 4.16
C LYS A 347 -19.28 18.64 3.71
N PRO A 348 -18.73 18.14 2.58
CA PRO A 348 -17.44 18.59 2.07
C PRO A 348 -17.50 19.96 1.40
N ARG A 349 -16.41 20.72 1.52
CA ARG A 349 -16.10 21.87 0.66
C ARG A 349 -15.43 21.44 -0.63
N ARG A 350 -14.65 20.34 -0.59
CA ARG A 350 -13.98 19.73 -1.75
C ARG A 350 -14.03 18.22 -1.67
N MET A 351 -14.15 17.57 -2.83
CA MET A 351 -14.12 16.11 -2.95
C MET A 351 -12.81 15.68 -3.57
N ILE A 352 -12.15 14.71 -2.95
CA ILE A 352 -10.76 14.34 -3.25
C ILE A 352 -10.65 12.86 -3.59
N ILE A 353 -9.79 12.54 -4.56
CA ILE A 353 -9.31 11.19 -4.83
C ILE A 353 -7.80 11.13 -4.60
N ILE A 354 -7.34 10.13 -3.84
CA ILE A 354 -5.91 9.87 -3.63
C ILE A 354 -5.45 8.74 -4.55
N ARG A 355 -4.36 8.97 -5.30
CA ARG A 355 -3.74 7.96 -6.15
C ARG A 355 -2.30 7.71 -5.78
N ASP A 356 -1.97 6.43 -5.70
CA ASP A 356 -0.61 5.95 -5.50
C ASP A 356 -0.11 5.29 -6.80
N LEU A 357 1.04 5.70 -7.30
CA LEU A 357 1.57 5.12 -8.53
C LEU A 357 2.29 3.81 -8.20
N LYS A 358 2.17 2.83 -9.10
CA LYS A 358 2.79 1.51 -9.00
C LYS A 358 3.33 1.09 -10.34
N SER A 359 4.64 0.92 -10.45
CA SER A 359 5.25 0.31 -11.63
C SER A 359 5.07 -1.21 -11.64
N LYS A 360 5.06 -1.77 -12.85
CA LYS A 360 5.04 -3.22 -13.07
C LYS A 360 6.07 -3.62 -14.10
N GLU A 361 6.98 -4.52 -13.72
CA GLU A 361 7.76 -5.29 -14.69
C GLU A 361 7.13 -6.66 -14.96
N ASP A 362 6.46 -7.22 -13.95
CA ASP A 362 6.02 -8.62 -13.90
C ASP A 362 4.61 -8.85 -14.48
N PHE A 363 4.27 -10.13 -14.65
CA PHE A 363 2.96 -10.60 -15.14
C PHE A 363 1.80 -10.52 -14.13
N THR A 364 2.01 -9.96 -12.93
CA THR A 364 0.93 -9.77 -11.93
C THR A 364 -0.21 -8.99 -12.56
N LYS A 365 -1.49 -9.34 -12.34
CA LYS A 365 -2.60 -8.60 -12.97
C LYS A 365 -2.78 -7.21 -12.33
N PRO A 366 -3.13 -6.15 -13.08
CA PRO A 366 -3.33 -4.82 -12.50
C PRO A 366 -4.34 -4.79 -11.33
N MET A 367 -5.46 -5.50 -11.47
CA MET A 367 -6.47 -5.63 -10.41
C MET A 367 -5.92 -6.29 -9.13
N GLU A 368 -5.07 -7.33 -9.25
CA GLU A 368 -4.46 -7.98 -8.08
C GLU A 368 -3.56 -7.00 -7.31
N ARG A 369 -2.82 -6.15 -8.04
CA ARG A 369 -2.01 -5.10 -7.40
C ARG A 369 -2.87 -4.05 -6.68
N HIS A 370 -4.03 -3.71 -7.24
CA HIS A 370 -5.01 -2.80 -6.62
C HIS A 370 -5.62 -3.41 -5.36
N GLU A 371 -6.05 -4.67 -5.40
CA GLU A 371 -6.51 -5.39 -4.20
C GLU A 371 -5.43 -5.40 -3.11
N LYS A 372 -4.18 -5.70 -3.46
CA LYS A 372 -3.06 -5.65 -2.51
C LYS A 372 -2.86 -4.25 -1.92
N ALA A 373 -3.01 -3.18 -2.70
CA ALA A 373 -2.89 -1.80 -2.22
C ALA A 373 -3.98 -1.45 -1.21
N ILE A 374 -5.22 -1.87 -1.47
CA ILE A 374 -6.37 -1.59 -0.61
C ILE A 374 -6.28 -2.42 0.68
N PHE A 375 -6.01 -3.72 0.59
CA PHE A 375 -6.13 -4.61 1.74
C PHE A 375 -4.80 -4.92 2.45
N GLY A 376 -3.74 -5.16 1.69
CA GLY A 376 -2.44 -5.56 2.21
C GLY A 376 -1.66 -4.38 2.79
N GLU A 377 -1.69 -3.24 2.11
CA GLU A 377 -0.87 -2.07 2.40
C GLU A 377 -1.61 -1.02 3.26
N LEU A 378 -0.88 -0.19 4.00
CA LEU A 378 -1.45 0.89 4.82
C LEU A 378 -1.47 2.26 4.12
N GLN A 379 -0.76 2.39 3.00
CA GLN A 379 -0.43 3.66 2.34
C GLN A 379 -1.66 4.49 1.97
N LEU A 380 -2.57 3.94 1.16
CA LEU A 380 -3.74 4.68 0.68
C LEU A 380 -4.63 5.21 1.80
N ALA A 381 -4.92 4.40 2.82
CA ALA A 381 -5.77 4.82 3.94
C ALA A 381 -5.10 5.91 4.79
N LEU A 382 -3.79 5.78 5.06
CA LEU A 382 -3.04 6.77 5.85
C LEU A 382 -2.88 8.09 5.11
N TYR A 383 -2.62 8.06 3.80
CA TYR A 383 -2.55 9.26 2.98
C TYR A 383 -3.89 9.94 2.81
N SER A 384 -4.97 9.17 2.63
CA SER A 384 -6.34 9.71 2.62
C SER A 384 -6.64 10.46 3.91
N ARG A 385 -6.34 9.86 5.07
CA ARG A 385 -6.59 10.52 6.34
C ARG A 385 -5.68 11.72 6.56
N ALA A 386 -4.40 11.61 6.21
CA ALA A 386 -3.45 12.70 6.36
C ALA A 386 -3.86 13.92 5.52
N TRP A 387 -4.40 13.70 4.32
CA TRP A 387 -4.94 14.77 3.49
C TRP A 387 -6.12 15.48 4.17
N GLU A 388 -7.11 14.75 4.70
CA GLU A 388 -8.25 15.34 5.41
C GLU A 388 -7.83 16.15 6.64
N ILE A 389 -6.81 15.70 7.37
CA ILE A 389 -6.26 16.42 8.53
C ILE A 389 -5.53 17.70 8.09
N ALA A 390 -4.77 17.63 7.00
CA ALA A 390 -4.05 18.75 6.44
C ALA A 390 -4.97 19.81 5.80
N HIS A 391 -6.16 19.40 5.37
CA HIS A 391 -7.14 20.21 4.66
C HIS A 391 -8.54 20.07 5.27
N PRO A 392 -8.82 20.72 6.41
CA PRO A 392 -10.17 20.78 6.96
C PRO A 392 -11.19 21.25 5.90
N GLY A 393 -12.30 20.53 5.80
CA GLY A 393 -13.33 20.71 4.76
C GLY A 393 -13.19 19.82 3.53
N ASP A 394 -12.04 19.15 3.34
CA ASP A 394 -11.89 18.16 2.27
C ASP A 394 -12.45 16.79 2.71
N LEU A 395 -13.11 16.11 1.78
CA LEU A 395 -13.49 14.70 1.92
C LEU A 395 -12.80 13.86 0.87
N VAL A 396 -12.06 12.85 1.32
CA VAL A 396 -11.57 11.81 0.40
C VAL A 396 -12.71 10.86 0.10
N ILE A 397 -13.23 10.95 -1.13
CA ILE A 397 -14.34 10.13 -1.65
C ILE A 397 -13.85 8.90 -2.43
N GLY A 398 -12.55 8.81 -2.70
CA GLY A 398 -11.96 7.65 -3.34
C GLY A 398 -10.47 7.54 -3.10
N ALA A 399 -9.96 6.31 -3.14
CA ALA A 399 -8.52 6.05 -3.09
C ALA A 399 -8.18 4.84 -3.95
N GLY A 400 -7.02 4.86 -4.61
CA GLY A 400 -6.61 3.72 -5.42
C GLY A 400 -5.22 3.89 -6.02
N ILE A 401 -4.91 3.06 -7.01
CA ILE A 401 -3.58 3.05 -7.62
C ILE A 401 -3.62 3.37 -9.11
N THR A 402 -2.50 3.89 -9.59
CA THR A 402 -2.18 3.94 -11.01
C THR A 402 -1.13 2.90 -11.29
N THR A 403 -1.47 1.84 -12.03
CA THR A 403 -0.46 0.87 -12.47
C THR A 403 0.20 1.34 -13.76
N LEU A 404 1.52 1.51 -13.77
CA LEU A 404 2.32 1.93 -14.92
C LEU A 404 2.98 0.71 -15.58
N GLY A 405 2.73 0.51 -16.87
CA GLY A 405 3.26 -0.63 -17.64
C GLY A 405 2.71 -0.68 -19.07
N PHE A 406 2.64 -1.88 -19.66
CA PHE A 406 2.06 -2.07 -21.01
C PHE A 406 0.53 -1.94 -21.05
N ASP A 407 -0.12 -2.13 -19.91
CA ASP A 407 -1.56 -1.97 -19.71
C ASP A 407 -1.74 -1.04 -18.51
N SER A 408 -1.37 0.23 -18.73
CA SER A 408 -1.46 1.25 -17.69
C SER A 408 -2.91 1.57 -17.38
N LYS A 409 -3.26 1.60 -16.09
CA LYS A 409 -4.64 1.72 -15.62
C LYS A 409 -4.71 2.51 -14.33
N HIS A 410 -5.73 3.34 -14.24
CA HIS A 410 -6.19 3.95 -13.00
C HIS A 410 -7.25 3.06 -12.38
N TYR A 411 -7.06 2.65 -11.13
CA TYR A 411 -8.09 2.00 -10.31
C TYR A 411 -8.47 2.89 -9.14
N ILE A 412 -9.76 2.93 -8.80
CA ILE A 412 -10.27 3.70 -7.66
C ILE A 412 -11.30 2.90 -6.88
N GLU A 413 -11.09 2.78 -5.57
CA GLU A 413 -12.12 2.34 -4.65
C GLU A 413 -12.90 3.56 -4.15
N LEU A 414 -14.21 3.58 -4.39
CA LEU A 414 -15.06 4.72 -4.06
C LEU A 414 -15.84 4.55 -2.76
N SER A 415 -16.01 5.67 -2.07
CA SER A 415 -17.00 5.87 -1.02
C SER A 415 -18.42 5.78 -1.58
N VAL A 416 -19.37 5.32 -0.77
CA VAL A 416 -20.80 5.40 -1.12
C VAL A 416 -21.33 6.84 -1.18
N HIS A 417 -20.55 7.81 -0.68
CA HIS A 417 -20.84 9.24 -0.77
C HIS A 417 -20.22 9.89 -2.01
N ALA A 418 -19.50 9.14 -2.84
CA ALA A 418 -19.07 9.64 -4.14
C ALA A 418 -20.31 9.90 -5.03
N PRO A 419 -20.34 10.99 -5.82
CA PRO A 419 -21.43 11.23 -6.75
C PRO A 419 -21.55 10.16 -7.84
N ASP A 420 -22.77 9.94 -8.35
CA ASP A 420 -23.06 8.88 -9.32
C ASP A 420 -22.24 8.98 -10.62
N TRP A 421 -21.97 10.20 -11.12
CA TRP A 421 -21.17 10.40 -12.35
C TRP A 421 -19.69 10.03 -12.20
N VAL A 422 -19.20 9.85 -10.97
CA VAL A 422 -17.83 9.34 -10.74
C VAL A 422 -17.76 7.85 -11.08
N PHE A 423 -18.90 7.13 -11.08
CA PHE A 423 -18.97 5.71 -11.41
C PHE A 423 -18.92 5.41 -12.91
N ASP A 424 -19.07 6.42 -13.78
CA ASP A 424 -19.17 6.27 -15.24
C ASP A 424 -17.84 6.04 -15.97
N GLY A 425 -16.72 5.91 -15.22
CA GLY A 425 -15.42 5.47 -15.74
C GLY A 425 -14.44 6.58 -16.14
N SER A 426 -14.89 7.83 -16.27
CA SER A 426 -14.03 8.99 -16.59
C SER A 426 -13.00 9.35 -15.49
N TYR A 427 -13.07 8.67 -14.35
CA TYR A 427 -12.17 8.79 -13.20
C TYR A 427 -11.24 7.57 -13.04
N GLY A 428 -11.26 6.64 -14.02
CA GLY A 428 -10.58 5.36 -13.97
C GLY A 428 -11.53 4.19 -13.68
N GLU A 429 -10.96 2.99 -13.57
CA GLU A 429 -11.69 1.77 -13.30
C GLU A 429 -12.14 1.71 -11.83
N VAL A 430 -13.44 1.90 -11.63
CA VAL A 430 -14.06 1.93 -10.30
C VAL A 430 -14.20 0.53 -9.73
N THR A 431 -13.88 0.40 -8.45
CA THR A 431 -14.04 -0.83 -7.67
C THR A 431 -14.94 -0.63 -6.45
N ARG A 432 -15.47 -1.75 -5.93
CA ARG A 432 -16.27 -1.83 -4.68
C ARG A 432 -15.74 -2.93 -3.76
N LEU A 433 -14.41 -3.03 -3.66
CA LEU A 433 -13.67 -4.04 -2.92
C LEU A 433 -13.99 -4.02 -1.42
N THR A 434 -14.19 -2.84 -0.83
CA THR A 434 -14.45 -2.65 0.60
C THR A 434 -15.86 -3.06 1.01
N HIS A 435 -16.82 -3.06 0.06
CA HIS A 435 -18.25 -3.16 0.32
C HIS A 435 -18.66 -4.43 1.08
N ASN A 436 -18.02 -5.56 0.79
CA ASN A 436 -18.32 -6.85 1.43
C ASN A 436 -17.43 -7.15 2.65
N MET A 437 -16.52 -6.23 2.98
CA MET A 437 -15.38 -6.50 3.85
C MET A 437 -15.41 -5.70 5.16
N PHE A 438 -15.74 -4.41 5.08
CA PHE A 438 -15.54 -3.48 6.20
C PHE A 438 -16.85 -2.90 6.73
N ARG A 439 -16.92 -2.79 8.06
CA ARG A 439 -17.86 -1.98 8.85
C ARG A 439 -17.11 -1.37 10.02
N PHE A 440 -17.71 -0.43 10.75
CA PHE A 440 -17.05 0.06 11.97
C PHE A 440 -17.10 -0.99 13.10
N ALA A 441 -16.15 -0.91 14.03
CA ALA A 441 -15.98 -1.93 15.08
C ALA A 441 -17.15 -2.00 16.09
N ASP A 442 -17.88 -0.90 16.26
CA ASP A 442 -19.06 -0.75 17.11
C ASP A 442 -20.37 -1.12 16.38
N GLU A 443 -20.31 -1.52 15.11
CA GLU A 443 -21.47 -1.84 14.30
C GLU A 443 -21.73 -3.36 14.18
N GLY A 444 -23.00 -3.70 13.99
CA GLY A 444 -23.45 -5.06 13.69
C GLY A 444 -23.57 -5.35 12.19
N PRO A 445 -24.02 -6.56 11.82
CA PRO A 445 -24.19 -7.00 10.43
C PRO A 445 -25.05 -6.11 9.52
N ASN A 446 -26.05 -5.44 10.09
CA ASN A 446 -27.04 -4.67 9.35
C ASN A 446 -26.68 -3.19 9.23
N THR A 447 -25.38 -2.87 9.15
CA THR A 447 -24.92 -1.47 9.10
C THR A 447 -25.15 -0.82 7.74
N GLU A 448 -25.59 0.44 7.76
CA GLU A 448 -25.72 1.30 6.58
C GLU A 448 -24.51 2.23 6.39
N SER A 449 -23.55 2.20 7.32
CA SER A 449 -22.36 3.04 7.24
C SER A 449 -21.51 2.73 6.01
N ASP A 450 -20.82 3.77 5.53
CA ASP A 450 -19.93 3.68 4.38
C ASP A 450 -18.78 2.68 4.61
N PRO A 451 -18.70 1.59 3.82
CA PRO A 451 -17.62 0.61 3.89
C PRO A 451 -16.24 1.18 3.61
N PHE A 452 -16.13 2.21 2.76
CA PHE A 452 -14.88 2.87 2.45
C PHE A 452 -14.33 3.60 3.68
N ARG A 453 -15.19 4.36 4.39
CA ARG A 453 -14.81 5.01 5.66
C ARG A 453 -14.46 4.00 6.74
N ALA A 454 -15.21 2.90 6.82
CA ALA A 454 -14.91 1.81 7.73
C ALA A 454 -13.56 1.14 7.43
N TRP A 455 -13.24 0.93 6.15
CA TRP A 455 -11.94 0.45 5.70
C TRP A 455 -10.81 1.39 6.14
N LEU A 456 -10.93 2.68 5.82
CA LEU A 456 -9.95 3.71 6.19
C LEU A 456 -9.70 3.69 7.71
N THR A 457 -10.77 3.65 8.50
CA THR A 457 -10.72 3.60 9.97
C THR A 457 -10.04 2.32 10.48
N HIS A 458 -10.39 1.16 9.92
CA HIS A 458 -9.77 -0.11 10.28
C HIS A 458 -8.27 -0.10 9.95
N ARG A 459 -7.86 0.39 8.77
CA ARG A 459 -6.43 0.48 8.41
C ARG A 459 -5.66 1.44 9.31
N MET A 460 -6.25 2.57 9.72
CA MET A 460 -5.65 3.44 10.75
C MET A 460 -5.49 2.71 12.09
N ALA A 461 -6.47 1.92 12.51
CA ALA A 461 -6.40 1.15 13.76
C ALA A 461 -5.32 0.04 13.68
N VAL A 462 -5.14 -0.60 12.52
CA VAL A 462 -4.01 -1.51 12.23
C VAL A 462 -2.68 -0.76 12.39
N ALA A 463 -2.49 0.35 11.67
CA ALA A 463 -1.26 1.14 11.73
C ALA A 463 -0.91 1.57 13.16
N SER A 464 -1.91 2.06 13.90
CA SER A 464 -1.77 2.49 15.28
C SER A 464 -1.38 1.33 16.22
N ASN A 465 -1.93 0.13 16.01
CA ASN A 465 -1.53 -1.05 16.78
C ASN A 465 -0.11 -1.52 16.44
N VAL A 466 0.29 -1.45 15.17
CA VAL A 466 1.66 -1.76 14.74
C VAL A 466 2.66 -0.81 15.42
N ALA A 467 2.38 0.51 15.39
CA ALA A 467 3.20 1.51 16.07
C ALA A 467 3.27 1.25 17.60
N HIS A 468 2.14 0.89 18.22
CA HIS A 468 2.10 0.53 19.64
C HIS A 468 3.00 -0.67 19.97
N ASN A 469 2.90 -1.75 19.18
CA ASN A 469 3.67 -2.97 19.42
C ASN A 469 5.17 -2.74 19.19
N ALA A 470 5.54 -2.00 18.14
CA ALA A 470 6.92 -1.61 17.89
C ALA A 470 7.50 -0.72 19.00
N ASN A 471 6.71 0.24 19.49
CA ASN A 471 7.09 1.07 20.65
C ASN A 471 7.19 0.25 21.95
N SER A 472 6.44 -0.85 22.05
CA SER A 472 6.54 -1.80 23.16
C SER A 472 7.71 -2.80 23.02
N GLY A 473 8.56 -2.65 22.00
CA GLY A 473 9.73 -3.51 21.79
C GLY A 473 9.41 -4.89 21.23
N LEU A 474 8.20 -5.13 20.72
CA LEU A 474 7.81 -6.42 20.17
C LEU A 474 8.34 -6.58 18.73
N TYR A 475 9.33 -7.46 18.54
CA TYR A 475 9.99 -7.73 17.25
C TYR A 475 10.01 -9.21 16.90
N ASN A 476 8.96 -9.94 17.31
CA ASN A 476 8.81 -11.36 17.03
C ASN A 476 8.84 -11.63 15.51
N PRO A 477 9.55 -12.68 15.07
CA PRO A 477 9.50 -13.09 13.67
C PRO A 477 8.12 -13.68 13.35
N THR A 478 7.63 -13.40 12.16
CA THR A 478 6.39 -13.99 11.61
C THR A 478 6.73 -14.62 10.26
N PRO A 479 7.38 -15.80 10.26
CA PRO A 479 7.84 -16.43 9.04
C PRO A 479 6.67 -16.73 8.11
N ASP A 480 6.72 -16.14 6.92
CA ASP A 480 5.78 -16.34 5.82
C ASP A 480 6.60 -16.38 4.53
N GLU A 481 6.42 -17.42 3.71
CA GLU A 481 7.19 -17.61 2.48
C GLU A 481 7.12 -16.39 1.55
N SER A 482 5.94 -15.76 1.43
CA SER A 482 5.72 -14.63 0.54
C SER A 482 6.38 -13.33 1.02
N VAL A 483 6.69 -13.24 2.33
CA VAL A 483 7.43 -12.12 2.93
C VAL A 483 8.92 -12.43 2.98
N CYS A 484 9.29 -13.63 3.47
CA CYS A 484 10.67 -14.04 3.68
C CYS A 484 11.48 -14.14 2.38
N ARG A 485 10.87 -14.57 1.28
CA ARG A 485 11.55 -14.72 -0.02
C ARG A 485 12.10 -13.41 -0.58
N PHE A 486 11.48 -12.28 -0.24
CA PHE A 486 11.85 -10.95 -0.74
C PHE A 486 12.25 -10.01 0.41
N CYS A 487 12.61 -10.57 1.56
CA CYS A 487 12.92 -9.79 2.75
C CYS A 487 14.34 -9.22 2.64
N SER A 488 14.49 -7.90 2.70
CA SER A 488 15.80 -7.22 2.65
C SER A 488 16.71 -7.50 3.86
N ALA A 489 16.28 -8.34 4.79
CA ALA A 489 17.04 -8.76 5.97
C ALA A 489 17.19 -10.29 6.02
N SER A 490 16.95 -11.02 4.92
CA SER A 490 17.02 -12.48 4.90
C SER A 490 18.39 -13.01 5.33
N ASN A 491 19.50 -12.44 4.84
CA ASN A 491 20.85 -12.94 5.14
C ASN A 491 21.24 -12.86 6.63
N ILE A 492 20.57 -12.00 7.40
CA ILE A 492 20.83 -11.80 8.84
C ILE A 492 19.69 -12.33 9.72
N CYS A 493 18.61 -12.82 9.12
CA CYS A 493 17.45 -13.32 9.83
C CYS A 493 17.56 -14.82 10.03
N ASP A 494 17.40 -15.26 11.27
CA ASP A 494 17.40 -16.67 11.67
C ASP A 494 16.21 -17.48 11.15
N GLN A 495 15.28 -16.85 10.43
CA GLN A 495 14.07 -17.46 9.85
C GLN A 495 14.06 -17.41 8.31
N SER A 496 15.19 -17.05 7.68
CA SER A 496 15.31 -16.88 6.23
C SER A 496 15.09 -18.15 5.42
N ALA A 497 15.32 -19.32 6.04
CA ALA A 497 15.01 -20.64 5.48
C ALA A 497 13.57 -20.77 4.94
N LYS A 498 12.62 -20.05 5.54
CA LYS A 498 11.23 -20.03 5.08
C LYS A 498 11.01 -19.32 3.74
N GLY A 499 11.95 -18.49 3.31
CA GLY A 499 11.96 -17.86 1.98
C GLY A 499 12.66 -18.68 0.91
N GLY A 500 13.19 -19.88 1.24
CA GLY A 500 14.00 -20.70 0.33
C GLY A 500 15.50 -20.40 0.37
N PHE A 501 15.96 -19.54 1.28
CA PHE A 501 17.38 -19.28 1.49
C PHE A 501 17.99 -20.33 2.41
N SER A 502 19.01 -21.05 1.97
CA SER A 502 19.81 -21.87 2.88
C SER A 502 20.68 -20.95 3.74
N ALA A 503 20.43 -20.96 5.06
CA ALA A 503 21.24 -20.27 6.07
C ALA A 503 22.64 -20.89 6.22
#